data_AF-A0A512D624-F1
#
_entry.id   AF-A0A512D624-F1
#
_cell.length_a   1.000
_cell.length_b   1.000
_cell.length_c   1.000
_cell.angle_alpha   90.00
_cell.angle_beta   90.00
_cell.angle_gamma   90.00
#
_symmetry.space_group_name_H-M   'P 1'
#
loop_
_entity.id
_entity.type
_entity.pdbx_description
1 polymer ?
#
loop_
_entity_poly.entity_id
_entity_poly.type
_entity_poly.pdbx_seq_one_letter_code
_entity_poly.pdbx_strand_id
1 'polypeptide(L)'
;MLRLKKPRQEPDVSEIHEDARHLALEAAGLVPSPVVDVMRRGIVLETGERAWREVGVELRHRVEGEWCAAMPATGLVTDRRVLLRTSAGNCISLWWGTLVRFEPALSRGYVIFDYGDGVPRLLSGGQVPVVAVAGVMALYGVAGLTEHPALERLRAGS
;
A
#
# COMPACT_ATOMS: atom_id res chain seq x y z
N MET A 1 -22.54 15.44 -28.80
CA MET A 1 -22.88 14.52 -27.69
C MET A 1 -21.74 14.55 -26.67
N LEU A 2 -21.95 15.22 -25.54
CA LEU A 2 -21.00 15.24 -24.42
C LEU A 2 -21.10 13.92 -23.66
N ARG A 3 -20.04 13.12 -23.68
CA ARG A 3 -19.92 11.88 -22.92
C ARG A 3 -19.69 12.26 -21.45
N LEU A 4 -20.76 12.26 -20.65
CA LEU A 4 -20.66 12.41 -19.19
C LEU A 4 -19.68 11.36 -18.68
N LYS A 5 -18.52 11.80 -18.16
CA LYS A 5 -17.63 10.95 -17.35
C LYS A 5 -18.48 10.42 -16.21
N LYS A 6 -18.69 9.10 -16.17
CA LYS A 6 -19.24 8.45 -14.96
C LYS A 6 -18.39 8.93 -13.77
N PRO A 7 -19.00 9.41 -12.68
CA PRO A 7 -18.24 9.71 -11.47
C PRO A 7 -17.48 8.45 -11.08
N ARG A 8 -16.19 8.59 -10.77
CA ARG A 8 -15.37 7.49 -10.26
C ARG A 8 -15.97 7.10 -8.92
N GLN A 9 -16.76 6.03 -8.91
CA GLN A 9 -17.35 5.49 -7.69
C GLN A 9 -16.19 5.15 -6.75
N GLU A 10 -16.13 5.80 -5.60
CA GLU A 10 -15.15 5.46 -4.58
C GLU A 10 -15.43 4.00 -4.17
N PRO A 11 -14.43 3.11 -4.21
CA PRO A 11 -14.62 1.72 -3.85
C PRO A 11 -15.15 1.64 -2.42
N ASP A 12 -16.13 0.75 -2.19
CA ASP A 12 -16.73 0.57 -0.88
C ASP A 12 -15.64 0.13 0.11
N VAL A 13 -15.70 0.65 1.35
CA VAL A 13 -14.77 0.26 2.43
C VAL A 13 -14.78 -1.26 2.63
N SER A 14 -15.95 -1.89 2.46
CA SER A 14 -16.07 -3.35 2.48
C SER A 14 -15.25 -4.02 1.38
N GLU A 15 -15.37 -3.56 0.13
CA GLU A 15 -14.61 -4.08 -1.01
C GLU A 15 -13.09 -3.93 -0.82
N ILE A 16 -12.65 -2.81 -0.25
CA ILE A 16 -11.23 -2.57 0.04
C ILE A 16 -10.72 -3.53 1.11
N HIS A 17 -11.50 -3.75 2.17
CA HIS A 17 -11.13 -4.69 3.23
C HIS A 17 -11.09 -6.12 2.71
N GLU A 18 -12.02 -6.49 1.82
CA GLU A 18 -11.98 -7.78 1.12
C GLU A 18 -10.76 -7.93 0.23
N ASP A 19 -10.40 -6.91 -0.57
CA ASP A 19 -9.18 -6.96 -1.38
C ASP A 19 -7.92 -7.11 -0.51
N ALA A 20 -7.85 -6.40 0.61
CA ALA A 20 -6.74 -6.53 1.56
C ALA A 20 -6.69 -7.93 2.20
N ARG A 21 -7.84 -8.53 2.56
CA ARG A 21 -7.92 -9.92 3.04
C ARG A 21 -7.46 -10.90 1.95
N HIS A 22 -7.92 -10.70 0.72
CA HIS A 22 -7.56 -11.57 -0.39
C HIS A 22 -6.07 -11.48 -0.71
N LEU A 23 -5.47 -10.29 -0.64
CA LEU A 23 -4.03 -10.12 -0.73
C LEU A 23 -3.28 -10.90 0.37
N ALA A 24 -3.79 -10.94 1.60
CA ALA A 24 -3.15 -11.71 2.67
C ALA A 24 -3.09 -13.21 2.34
N LEU A 25 -4.17 -13.77 1.78
CA LEU A 25 -4.22 -15.16 1.31
C LEU A 25 -3.26 -15.41 0.15
N GLU A 26 -3.22 -14.49 -0.81
CA GLU A 26 -2.32 -14.54 -1.97
C GLU A 26 -0.86 -14.52 -1.55
N ALA A 27 -0.51 -13.61 -0.64
CA ALA A 27 0.86 -13.42 -0.16
C ALA A 27 1.32 -14.60 0.71
N ALA A 28 0.40 -15.24 1.44
CA ALA A 28 0.64 -16.50 2.15
C ALA A 28 0.72 -17.74 1.23
N GLY A 29 0.48 -17.58 -0.08
CA GLY A 29 0.48 -18.68 -1.04
C GLY A 29 -0.72 -19.62 -0.96
N LEU A 30 -1.78 -19.21 -0.25
CA LEU A 30 -3.00 -19.99 -0.07
C LEU A 30 -3.95 -19.89 -1.25
N VAL A 31 -3.85 -18.82 -2.04
CA VAL A 31 -4.59 -18.62 -3.29
C VAL A 31 -3.67 -18.09 -4.39
N PRO A 32 -3.98 -18.34 -5.68
CA PRO A 32 -3.22 -17.79 -6.79
C PRO A 32 -3.30 -16.26 -6.79
N SER A 33 -2.18 -15.58 -6.99
CA SER A 33 -2.18 -14.11 -7.12
C SER A 33 -2.21 -13.70 -8.59
N PRO A 34 -3.00 -12.67 -8.95
CA PRO A 34 -3.14 -12.20 -10.32
C PRO A 34 -1.82 -11.64 -10.87
N VAL A 35 -1.65 -11.72 -12.18
CA VAL A 35 -0.54 -11.08 -12.87
C VAL A 35 -0.86 -9.60 -13.05
N VAL A 36 -0.01 -8.72 -12.53
CA VAL A 36 -0.08 -7.29 -12.78
C VAL A 36 0.79 -6.93 -13.97
N ASP A 37 0.20 -6.37 -15.02
CA ASP A 37 0.91 -5.93 -16.23
C ASP A 37 1.69 -4.63 -15.98
N VAL A 38 2.86 -4.76 -15.38
CA VAL A 38 3.76 -3.64 -15.05
C VAL A 38 4.39 -2.98 -16.29
N MET A 39 4.52 -3.73 -17.39
CA MET A 39 5.12 -3.24 -18.63
C MET A 39 4.23 -2.21 -19.31
N ARG A 40 2.92 -2.45 -19.36
CA ARG A 40 1.94 -1.46 -19.84
C ARG A 40 1.92 -0.19 -19.00
N ARG A 41 2.46 -0.22 -17.78
CA ARG A 41 2.58 0.92 -16.87
C ARG A 41 3.95 1.61 -16.90
N GLY A 42 4.89 1.11 -17.69
CA GLY A 42 6.26 1.62 -17.74
C GLY A 42 6.99 1.50 -16.39
N ILE A 43 6.68 0.45 -15.61
CA ILE A 43 7.30 0.17 -14.32
C ILE A 43 8.30 -0.98 -14.51
N VAL A 44 9.51 -0.80 -13.96
CA VAL A 44 10.55 -1.82 -13.95
C VAL A 44 10.65 -2.41 -12.54
N LEU A 45 10.49 -3.72 -12.45
CA LEU A 45 10.67 -4.50 -11.23
C LEU A 45 12.07 -5.09 -11.16
N GLU A 46 12.58 -5.35 -9.96
CA GLU A 46 13.79 -6.14 -9.78
C GLU A 46 13.57 -7.60 -10.21
N THR A 47 14.68 -8.32 -10.51
CA THR A 47 14.61 -9.75 -10.80
C THR A 47 13.99 -10.51 -9.62
N GLY A 48 12.87 -11.18 -9.89
CA GLY A 48 12.11 -11.93 -8.90
C GLY A 48 11.24 -11.08 -7.96
N GLU A 49 11.12 -9.78 -8.19
CA GLU A 49 10.12 -8.94 -7.51
C GLU A 49 8.74 -9.21 -8.10
N ARG A 50 7.75 -9.40 -7.24
CA ARG A 50 6.37 -9.72 -7.61
C ARG A 50 5.44 -8.56 -7.28
N ALA A 51 4.76 -8.05 -8.30
CA ALA A 51 3.68 -7.08 -8.12
C ALA A 51 2.40 -7.75 -7.61
N TRP A 52 1.74 -7.10 -6.66
CA TRP A 52 0.50 -7.56 -6.06
C TRP A 52 -0.70 -6.71 -6.44
N ARG A 53 -0.64 -5.40 -6.20
CA ARG A 53 -1.80 -4.50 -6.39
C ARG A 53 -1.39 -3.10 -6.84
N GLU A 54 -2.24 -2.48 -7.65
CA GLU A 54 -2.23 -1.03 -7.84
C GLU A 54 -3.10 -0.37 -6.76
N VAL A 55 -2.62 0.72 -6.17
CA VAL A 55 -3.31 1.45 -5.10
C VAL A 55 -3.32 2.96 -5.38
N GLY A 56 -4.41 3.65 -5.06
CA GLY A 56 -4.47 5.09 -4.96
C GLY A 56 -4.28 5.50 -3.50
N VAL A 57 -3.29 6.35 -3.24
CA VAL A 57 -2.94 6.83 -1.90
C VAL A 57 -2.61 8.31 -1.93
N GLU A 58 -2.57 8.91 -0.75
CA GLU A 58 -1.99 10.23 -0.52
C GLU A 58 -0.66 10.07 0.21
N LEU A 59 0.39 10.69 -0.33
CA LEU A 59 1.69 10.74 0.29
C LEU A 59 1.85 12.03 1.10
N ARG A 60 2.38 11.90 2.32
CA ARG A 60 2.94 13.00 3.10
C ARG A 60 4.35 12.62 3.55
N HIS A 61 5.22 13.60 3.73
CA HIS A 61 6.48 13.42 4.45
C HIS A 61 6.53 14.40 5.61
N ARG A 62 7.27 14.04 6.65
CA ARG A 62 7.45 14.90 7.82
C ARG A 62 8.73 15.72 7.66
N VAL A 63 8.60 17.05 7.70
CA VAL A 63 9.72 17.99 7.60
C VAL A 63 9.62 18.94 8.78
N GLU A 64 10.71 19.14 9.51
CA GLU A 64 10.76 20.03 10.69
C GLU A 64 9.68 19.72 11.75
N GLY A 65 9.32 18.45 11.90
CA GLY A 65 8.32 18.00 12.87
C GLY A 65 6.87 18.08 12.38
N GLU A 66 6.61 18.64 11.20
CA GLU A 66 5.27 18.82 10.65
C GLU A 66 5.04 17.95 9.41
N TRP A 67 3.79 17.51 9.21
CA TRP A 67 3.42 16.79 7.99
C TRP A 67 3.14 17.79 6.86
N CYS A 68 3.81 17.60 5.73
CA CYS A 68 3.51 18.38 4.53
C CYS A 68 2.11 18.07 3.98
N ALA A 69 1.64 18.94 3.08
CA ALA A 69 0.37 18.76 2.39
C ALA A 69 0.29 17.39 1.69
N ALA A 70 -0.92 16.81 1.68
CA ALA A 70 -1.18 15.55 1.01
C ALA A 70 -0.93 15.68 -0.50
N MET A 71 -0.15 14.75 -1.05
CA MET A 71 0.11 14.65 -2.47
C MET A 71 -0.52 13.37 -3.01
N PRO A 72 -1.52 13.47 -3.90
CA PRO A 72 -2.09 12.28 -4.54
C PRO A 72 -1.03 11.48 -5.29
N ALA A 73 -1.07 10.16 -5.14
CA ALA A 73 -0.16 9.24 -5.80
C ALA A 73 -0.88 7.95 -6.20
N THR A 74 -0.39 7.35 -7.29
CA THR A 74 -0.71 5.97 -7.64
C THR A 74 0.47 5.10 -7.28
N GLY A 75 0.23 4.03 -6.53
CA GLY A 75 1.23 3.07 -6.07
C GLY A 75 1.10 1.72 -6.76
N LEU A 76 2.22 1.03 -6.89
CA LEU A 76 2.30 -0.39 -7.13
C LEU A 76 2.88 -1.05 -5.88
N VAL A 77 2.10 -1.90 -5.22
CA VAL A 77 2.51 -2.69 -4.07
C VAL A 77 3.13 -3.99 -4.57
N THR A 78 4.33 -4.29 -4.10
CA THR A 78 5.09 -5.50 -4.44
C THR A 78 5.55 -6.20 -3.17
N ASP A 79 6.10 -7.40 -3.34
CA ASP A 79 6.76 -8.14 -2.26
C ASP A 79 8.07 -7.50 -1.76
N ARG A 80 8.58 -6.45 -2.42
CA ARG A 80 9.81 -5.74 -2.01
C ARG A 80 9.63 -4.27 -1.64
N ARG A 81 8.62 -3.59 -2.19
CA ARG A 81 8.39 -2.15 -1.96
C ARG A 81 6.98 -1.70 -2.32
N VAL A 82 6.68 -0.44 -2.01
CA VAL A 82 5.66 0.34 -2.72
C VAL A 82 6.34 1.30 -3.68
N LEU A 83 6.07 1.18 -4.97
CA LEU A 83 6.52 2.14 -5.97
C LEU A 83 5.41 3.16 -6.22
N LEU A 84 5.63 4.41 -5.84
CA LEU A 84 4.69 5.51 -6.00
C LEU A 84 5.03 6.36 -7.21
N ARG A 85 4.01 6.75 -7.97
CA ARG A 85 4.03 7.85 -8.93
C ARG A 85 3.14 8.96 -8.40
N THR A 86 3.74 10.08 -8.02
CA THR A 86 3.02 11.24 -7.49
C THR A 86 2.37 12.06 -8.60
N SER A 87 1.37 12.86 -8.26
CA SER A 87 0.74 13.83 -9.18
C SER A 87 1.72 14.89 -9.71
N ALA A 88 2.82 15.14 -9.00
CA ALA A 88 3.93 16.00 -9.44
C ALA A 88 4.89 15.33 -10.43
N GLY A 89 4.66 14.07 -10.80
CA GLY A 89 5.49 13.31 -11.75
C GLY A 89 6.68 12.59 -11.11
N ASN A 90 6.95 12.79 -9.82
CA ASN A 90 8.02 12.09 -9.12
C ASN A 90 7.70 10.59 -8.95
N CYS A 91 8.72 9.75 -9.08
CA CYS A 91 8.67 8.34 -8.73
C CYS A 91 9.44 8.11 -7.41
N ILE A 92 8.78 7.49 -6.44
CA ILE A 92 9.32 7.25 -5.10
C ILE A 92 9.22 5.76 -4.81
N SER A 93 10.31 5.15 -4.35
CA SER A 93 10.34 3.72 -4.01
C SER A 93 10.46 3.57 -2.49
N LEU A 94 9.44 2.99 -1.88
CA LEU A 94 9.36 2.76 -0.44
C LEU A 94 9.67 1.30 -0.13
N TRP A 95 10.92 1.00 0.16
CA TRP A 95 11.43 -0.37 0.32
C TRP A 95 11.09 -0.96 1.68
N TRP A 96 10.64 -2.21 1.72
CA TRP A 96 10.38 -2.91 2.99
C TRP A 96 11.66 -3.17 3.76
N GLY A 97 12.69 -3.68 3.06
CA GLY A 97 13.93 -4.17 3.67
C GLY A 97 14.86 -3.10 4.27
N THR A 98 14.51 -1.82 4.14
CA THR A 98 15.30 -0.70 4.68
C THR A 98 14.56 0.07 5.78
N LEU A 99 13.37 -0.38 6.19
CA LEU A 99 12.61 0.29 7.25
C LEU A 99 13.25 0.03 8.62
N VAL A 100 13.35 1.08 9.42
CA VAL A 100 13.65 0.95 10.87
C VAL A 100 12.37 0.84 11.68
N ARG A 101 11.25 1.39 11.16
CA ARG A 101 9.93 1.28 11.79
C ARG A 101 8.82 1.36 10.75
N PHE A 102 7.83 0.49 10.92
CA PHE A 102 6.61 0.45 10.11
C PHE A 102 5.40 0.55 11.03
N GLU A 103 4.54 1.56 10.82
CA GLU A 103 3.39 1.81 11.69
C GLU A 103 2.08 1.81 10.89
N PRO A 104 1.47 0.64 10.67
CA PRO A 104 0.13 0.56 10.14
C PRO A 104 -0.89 0.96 11.20
N ALA A 105 -1.70 1.99 10.92
CA ALA A 105 -2.77 2.47 11.77
C ALA A 105 -4.09 2.47 10.98
N LEU A 106 -4.60 1.28 10.66
CA LEU A 106 -5.80 1.11 9.81
C LEU A 106 -7.03 1.80 10.39
N SER A 107 -7.16 1.87 11.71
CA SER A 107 -8.25 2.59 12.37
C SER A 107 -8.23 4.10 12.15
N ARG A 108 -7.06 4.64 11.77
CA ARG A 108 -6.82 6.05 11.46
C ARG A 108 -6.61 6.28 9.96
N GLY A 109 -6.66 5.23 9.13
CA GLY A 109 -6.58 5.33 7.67
C GLY A 109 -5.19 5.64 7.12
N TYR A 110 -4.11 5.27 7.82
CA TYR A 110 -2.74 5.50 7.34
C TYR A 110 -1.74 4.40 7.69
N VAL A 111 -0.59 4.41 7.01
CA VAL A 111 0.65 3.68 7.33
C VAL A 111 1.82 4.67 7.36
N ILE A 112 2.75 4.51 8.30
CA ILE A 112 4.00 5.27 8.35
C ILE A 112 5.18 4.36 8.03
N PHE A 113 6.04 4.86 7.14
CA PHE A 113 7.32 4.32 6.75
C PHE A 113 8.41 5.20 7.37
N ASP A 114 9.19 4.64 8.27
CA ASP A 114 10.36 5.31 8.83
C ASP A 114 11.62 4.54 8.45
N TYR A 115 12.54 5.26 7.81
CA TYR A 115 13.83 4.75 7.34
C TYR A 115 15.00 5.16 8.26
N GLY A 116 14.73 5.91 9.33
CA GLY A 116 15.77 6.43 10.23
C GLY A 116 16.55 7.59 9.64
N ASP A 117 16.09 8.17 8.52
CA ASP A 117 16.71 9.31 7.84
C ASP A 117 16.19 10.67 8.32
N GLY A 118 15.39 10.67 9.39
CA GLY A 118 14.78 11.87 9.96
C GLY A 118 13.54 12.37 9.21
N VAL A 119 13.10 11.70 8.15
CA VAL A 119 11.96 12.12 7.32
C VAL A 119 10.95 10.97 7.19
N PRO A 120 10.10 10.66 8.19
CA PRO A 120 9.05 9.65 8.01
C PRO A 120 8.11 9.95 6.83
N ARG A 121 7.67 8.91 6.11
CA ARG A 121 6.72 8.99 4.99
C ARG A 121 5.41 8.36 5.43
N LEU A 122 4.30 9.07 5.26
CA LEU A 122 2.96 8.59 5.58
C LEU A 122 2.20 8.36 4.27
N LEU A 123 1.57 7.20 4.15
CA LEU A 123 0.55 6.96 3.13
C LEU A 123 -0.83 6.90 3.80
N SER A 124 -1.76 7.68 3.28
CA SER A 124 -3.17 7.69 3.69
C SER A 124 -4.10 7.38 2.52
N GLY A 125 -5.36 7.11 2.83
CA GLY A 125 -6.42 6.91 1.84
C GLY A 125 -7.07 5.53 1.91
N GLY A 126 -8.09 5.33 1.06
CA GLY A 126 -8.92 4.13 1.10
C GLY A 126 -8.12 2.83 1.01
N GLN A 127 -7.17 2.73 0.07
CA GLN A 127 -6.44 1.47 -0.21
C GLN A 127 -5.22 1.22 0.70
N VAL A 128 -5.06 1.98 1.80
CA VAL A 128 -4.00 1.73 2.80
C VAL A 128 -4.03 0.32 3.43
N PRO A 129 -5.19 -0.34 3.67
CA PRO A 129 -5.22 -1.71 4.15
C PRO A 129 -4.40 -2.69 3.31
N VAL A 130 -4.40 -2.53 1.98
CA VAL A 130 -3.58 -3.33 1.05
C VAL A 130 -2.09 -3.14 1.32
N VAL A 131 -1.67 -1.88 1.51
CA VAL A 131 -0.27 -1.54 1.85
C VAL A 131 0.13 -2.10 3.21
N ALA A 132 -0.76 -2.03 4.20
CA ALA A 132 -0.51 -2.57 5.52
C ALA A 132 -0.33 -4.10 5.50
N VAL A 133 -1.19 -4.82 4.78
CA VAL A 133 -1.06 -6.28 4.61
C VAL A 133 0.28 -6.64 3.95
N ALA A 134 0.63 -5.96 2.85
CA ALA A 134 1.90 -6.16 2.15
C ALA A 134 3.12 -5.90 3.05
N GLY A 135 3.13 -4.77 3.76
CA GLY A 135 4.22 -4.44 4.68
C GLY A 135 4.32 -5.41 5.86
N VAL A 136 3.19 -5.83 6.44
CA VAL A 136 3.17 -6.82 7.52
C VAL A 136 3.71 -8.16 7.04
N MET A 137 3.28 -8.63 5.87
CA MET A 137 3.82 -9.87 5.27
C MET A 137 5.32 -9.75 5.01
N ALA A 138 5.79 -8.65 4.42
CA ALA A 138 7.19 -8.47 4.07
C ALA A 138 8.11 -8.39 5.30
N LEU A 139 7.64 -7.81 6.40
CA LEU A 139 8.44 -7.56 7.60
C LEU A 139 8.32 -8.67 8.66
N TYR A 140 7.17 -9.32 8.76
CA TYR A 140 6.86 -10.28 9.83
C TYR A 140 6.43 -11.66 9.30
N GLY A 141 6.38 -11.85 7.98
CA GLY A 141 5.95 -13.08 7.34
C GLY A 141 4.48 -13.44 7.61
N VAL A 142 4.15 -14.71 7.39
CA VAL A 142 2.79 -15.25 7.56
C VAL A 142 2.29 -15.09 9.01
N ALA A 143 3.16 -15.25 10.01
CA ALA A 143 2.80 -15.05 11.41
C ALA A 143 2.30 -13.61 11.67
N GLY A 144 2.91 -12.62 11.01
CA GLY A 144 2.43 -11.24 11.07
C GLY A 144 1.00 -11.06 10.57
N LEU A 145 0.60 -11.79 9.52
CA LEU A 145 -0.76 -11.69 8.98
C LEU A 145 -1.83 -12.14 10.00
N THR A 146 -1.50 -13.13 10.84
CA THR A 146 -2.41 -13.66 11.86
C THR A 146 -2.34 -12.91 13.19
N GLU A 147 -1.18 -12.38 13.55
CA GLU A 147 -0.93 -11.86 14.91
C GLU A 147 -0.84 -10.34 14.98
N HIS A 148 -0.45 -9.66 13.88
CA HIS A 148 -0.16 -8.23 13.95
C HIS A 148 -1.45 -7.45 14.33
N PRO A 149 -1.41 -6.60 15.38
CA PRO A 149 -2.61 -5.97 15.93
C PRO A 149 -3.28 -5.01 14.95
N ALA A 150 -2.48 -4.32 14.12
CA ALA A 150 -3.04 -3.41 13.12
C ALA A 150 -3.97 -4.08 12.08
N LEU A 151 -3.85 -5.40 11.88
CA LEU A 151 -4.69 -6.16 10.93
C LEU A 151 -5.90 -6.83 11.61
N GLU A 152 -6.10 -6.65 12.92
CA GLU A 152 -7.21 -7.27 13.67
C GLU A 152 -8.57 -6.99 13.02
N ARG A 153 -8.80 -5.75 12.59
CA ARG A 153 -10.06 -5.35 11.92
C ARG A 153 -10.28 -6.04 10.57
N LEU A 154 -9.21 -6.44 9.88
CA LEU A 154 -9.36 -7.18 8.62
C LEU A 154 -9.75 -8.63 8.89
N ARG A 155 -9.28 -9.23 10.00
CA ARG A 155 -9.63 -10.59 10.42
C ARG A 155 -11.05 -10.68 10.99
N ALA A 156 -11.52 -9.63 11.66
CA ALA A 156 -12.83 -9.60 12.33
C ALA A 156 -14.04 -9.41 11.38
N GLY A 157 -13.80 -9.11 10.10
CA GLY A 157 -14.88 -8.95 9.12
C GLY A 157 -15.31 -10.28 8.53
N SER A 158 -16.53 -10.73 8.86
CA SER A 158 -17.32 -11.75 8.18
C SER A 158 -18.69 -11.18 7.87
#